data_AF-A0A0R3PIF0-F1
#
_entry.id   AF-A0A0R3PIF0-F1
#
_cell.length_a   1.000
_cell.length_b   1.000
_cell.length_c   1.000
_cell.angle_alpha   90.00
_cell.angle_beta   90.00
_cell.angle_gamma   90.00
#
_symmetry.space_group_name_H-M   'P 1'
#
loop_
_entity.id
_entity.type
_entity.pdbx_description
1 polymer ?
#
loop_
_entity_poly.entity_id
_entity_poly.type
_entity_poly.pdbx_seq_one_letter_code
_entity_poly.pdbx_strand_id
1 'polypeptide(L)'
;MEKEIKDELTVSTKPNGDVLKAMKDYAEIKQTNIEPVGDTIARVNRESRVDMALFQGDIILTKEQADEIIEDIKENKGGRVKRQAFRDEKYPKYLWSNGVNFAFYNATSVAKRVFKRAAAMWSWDTCINFGETDRGKHDR
;
A
#
# COMPACT_ATOMS: atom_id res chain seq x y z
N MET A 1 3.40 -22.97 -0.58
CA MET A 1 3.38 -21.51 -0.82
C MET A 1 3.50 -20.73 0.49
N GLU A 2 2.53 -20.78 1.42
CA GLU A 2 2.67 -20.04 2.70
C GLU A 2 3.76 -20.56 3.64
N LYS A 3 4.01 -21.88 3.67
CA LYS A 3 4.90 -22.50 4.67
C LYS A 3 6.38 -22.14 4.49
N GLU A 4 6.84 -22.00 3.26
CA GLU A 4 8.25 -21.67 2.96
C GLU A 4 8.56 -20.17 3.16
N ILE A 5 7.55 -19.30 3.04
CA ILE A 5 7.69 -17.84 3.21
C ILE A 5 7.67 -17.46 4.71
N LYS A 6 6.97 -18.24 5.55
CA LYS A 6 6.78 -17.93 6.98
C LYS A 6 8.05 -18.10 7.82
N ASP A 7 8.96 -19.00 7.46
CA ASP A 7 10.17 -19.25 8.25
C ASP A 7 11.26 -18.17 8.06
N GLU A 8 11.34 -17.51 6.91
CA GLU A 8 12.35 -16.47 6.63
C GLU A 8 11.95 -15.04 7.08
N LEU A 9 10.67 -14.81 7.40
CA LEU A 9 10.09 -13.49 7.67
C LEU A 9 9.75 -13.24 9.14
N THR A 10 10.32 -13.99 10.09
CA THR A 10 10.13 -13.76 11.54
C THR A 10 10.84 -12.48 12.02
N VAL A 11 10.35 -11.33 11.55
CA VAL A 11 10.65 -10.03 12.14
C VAL A 11 9.88 -9.94 13.45
N SER A 12 10.63 -9.84 14.55
CA SER A 12 10.12 -9.54 15.89
C SER A 12 9.06 -8.43 15.83
N THR A 13 7.83 -8.77 16.20
CA THR A 13 6.61 -7.92 16.13
C THR A 13 6.60 -6.77 17.15
N LYS A 14 7.73 -6.45 17.79
CA LYS A 14 7.81 -5.32 18.73
C LYS A 14 8.34 -4.08 18.01
N PRO A 15 7.59 -2.96 18.01
CA PRO A 15 8.10 -1.71 17.47
C PRO A 15 9.38 -1.32 18.21
N ASN A 16 10.44 -1.03 17.47
CA ASN A 16 11.69 -0.50 18.02
C ASN A 16 11.40 0.89 18.64
N GLY A 17 11.90 1.13 19.85
CA GLY A 17 11.59 2.34 20.63
C GLY A 17 11.92 3.65 19.90
N ASP A 18 12.92 3.62 19.02
CA ASP A 18 13.36 4.76 18.21
C ASP A 18 12.35 5.13 17.12
N VAL A 19 11.64 4.14 16.55
CA VAL A 19 10.61 4.37 15.52
C VAL A 19 9.41 5.07 16.12
N LEU A 20 9.00 4.65 17.33
CA LEU A 20 7.91 5.29 18.06
C LEU A 20 8.22 6.73 18.44
N LYS A 21 9.49 7.04 18.71
CA LYS A 21 9.95 8.40 19.03
C LYS A 21 9.91 9.29 17.78
N ALA A 22 10.47 8.81 16.66
CA ALA A 22 10.44 9.53 15.39
C ALA A 22 9.00 9.83 14.89
N MET A 23 8.06 8.90 15.09
CA MET A 23 6.64 9.11 14.74
C MET A 23 5.97 10.20 15.59
N LYS A 24 6.39 10.37 16.85
CA LYS A 24 5.87 11.42 17.75
C LYS A 24 6.46 12.80 17.43
N ASP A 25 7.71 12.83 16.94
CA ASP A 25 8.39 14.08 16.62
C ASP A 25 7.92 14.68 15.28
N TYR A 26 7.41 13.84 14.35
CA TYR A 26 6.95 14.28 13.02
C TYR A 26 5.58 15.01 13.04
N ALA A 27 4.75 14.74 14.04
CA ALA A 27 3.52 15.48 14.32
C ALA A 27 3.08 15.18 15.75
N GLU A 28 2.46 16.14 16.46
CA GLU A 28 1.69 15.85 17.68
C GLU A 28 0.45 15.00 17.32
N ILE A 29 0.68 13.74 16.96
CA ILE A 29 -0.37 12.75 16.75
C ILE A 29 -0.88 12.41 18.14
N LYS A 30 -1.85 13.18 18.62
CA LYS A 30 -2.72 12.73 19.71
C LYS A 30 -3.33 11.42 19.23
N GLN A 31 -2.83 10.30 19.75
CA GLN A 31 -3.36 8.94 19.53
C GLN A 31 -4.70 8.77 20.24
N THR A 32 -5.60 9.74 20.10
CA THR A 32 -6.96 9.62 20.60
C THR A 32 -7.73 8.83 19.56
N ASN A 33 -8.07 7.58 19.91
CA ASN A 33 -8.83 6.59 19.13
C ASN A 33 -8.01 5.55 18.35
N ILE A 34 -6.93 5.01 18.94
CA ILE A 34 -6.31 3.76 18.49
C ILE A 34 -6.98 2.63 19.28
N GLU A 35 -7.86 1.86 18.63
CA GLU A 35 -8.41 0.67 19.28
C GLU A 35 -7.41 -0.49 19.09
N PRO A 36 -6.88 -1.09 20.17
CA PRO A 36 -5.86 -2.14 20.05
C PRO A 36 -6.31 -3.36 19.21
N VAL A 37 -7.60 -3.48 18.87
CA VAL A 37 -8.22 -4.45 17.97
C VAL A 37 -8.84 -3.71 16.76
N GLY A 38 -8.60 -4.13 15.50
CA GLY A 38 -8.92 -3.39 14.25
C GLY A 38 -7.74 -2.77 13.46
N ASP A 39 -6.96 -1.84 14.04
CA ASP A 39 -5.97 -0.92 13.40
C ASP A 39 -5.01 -1.30 12.24
N THR A 40 -4.55 -2.55 12.07
CA THR A 40 -3.62 -2.84 10.95
C THR A 40 -4.40 -3.22 9.70
N ILE A 41 -3.92 -2.78 8.52
CA ILE A 41 -4.53 -3.15 7.24
C ILE A 41 -4.65 -4.68 7.12
N ALA A 42 -3.61 -5.41 7.54
CA ALA A 42 -3.61 -6.88 7.55
C ALA A 42 -4.75 -7.47 8.40
N ARG A 43 -5.08 -6.86 9.55
CA ARG A 43 -6.18 -7.31 10.40
C ARG A 43 -7.53 -6.97 9.77
N VAL A 44 -7.72 -5.75 9.27
CA VAL A 44 -8.95 -5.35 8.56
C VAL A 44 -9.25 -6.30 7.41
N ASN A 45 -8.23 -6.65 6.60
CA ASN A 45 -8.37 -7.53 5.45
C ASN A 45 -8.65 -8.99 5.86
N ARG A 46 -8.05 -9.45 6.95
CA ARG A 46 -8.34 -10.77 7.54
C ARG A 46 -9.76 -10.87 8.08
N GLU A 47 -10.23 -9.86 8.80
CA GLU A 47 -11.61 -9.80 9.32
C GLU A 47 -12.63 -9.72 8.18
N SER A 48 -12.27 -9.03 7.09
CA SER A 48 -13.06 -8.96 5.85
C SER A 48 -12.95 -10.20 4.97
N ARG A 49 -12.15 -11.22 5.38
CA ARG A 49 -11.93 -12.50 4.67
C ARG A 49 -11.39 -12.36 3.24
N VAL A 50 -10.62 -11.31 2.98
CA VAL A 50 -9.96 -11.08 1.69
C VAL A 50 -8.45 -11.31 1.75
N ASP A 51 -7.90 -11.60 2.93
CA ASP A 51 -6.47 -11.77 3.18
C ASP A 51 -5.79 -12.83 2.31
N MET A 52 -6.48 -13.94 2.01
CA MET A 52 -5.93 -14.99 1.15
C MET A 52 -5.75 -14.58 -0.32
N ALA A 53 -6.43 -13.53 -0.77
CA ALA A 53 -6.32 -13.01 -2.14
C ALA A 53 -5.27 -11.90 -2.27
N LEU A 54 -4.67 -11.45 -1.17
CA LEU A 54 -3.81 -10.28 -1.13
C LEU A 54 -2.34 -10.67 -0.90
N PHE A 55 -1.47 -10.22 -1.79
CA PHE A 55 -0.03 -10.28 -1.59
C PHE A 55 0.38 -9.30 -0.49
N GLN A 56 1.23 -9.76 0.44
CA GLN A 56 1.66 -9.00 1.63
C GLN A 56 0.52 -8.42 2.50
N GLY A 57 -0.70 -8.92 2.31
CA GLY A 57 -1.87 -8.56 3.09
C GLY A 57 -2.64 -7.33 2.60
N ASP A 58 -2.19 -6.61 1.56
CA ASP A 58 -2.85 -5.39 1.08
C ASP A 58 -2.73 -5.10 -0.43
N ILE A 59 -2.08 -5.97 -1.22
CA ILE A 59 -1.88 -5.78 -2.67
C ILE A 59 -2.63 -6.86 -3.46
N ILE A 60 -3.47 -6.46 -4.42
CA ILE A 60 -4.01 -7.37 -5.43
C ILE A 60 -3.02 -7.41 -6.60
N LEU A 61 -2.59 -8.60 -6.97
CA LEU A 61 -1.70 -8.82 -8.12
C LEU A 61 -2.49 -9.30 -9.34
N THR A 62 -2.08 -8.87 -10.54
CA THR A 62 -2.44 -9.62 -11.75
C THR A 62 -1.66 -10.93 -11.80
N LYS A 63 -2.08 -11.85 -12.66
CA LYS A 63 -1.37 -13.12 -12.83
C LYS A 63 0.08 -12.87 -13.28
N GLU A 64 0.27 -11.98 -14.24
CA GLU A 64 1.60 -11.65 -14.77
C GLU A 64 2.50 -11.07 -13.68
N GLN A 65 1.99 -10.17 -12.83
CA GLN A 65 2.75 -9.61 -11.71
C GLN A 65 3.14 -10.67 -10.66
N ALA A 66 2.24 -11.62 -10.40
CA ALA A 66 2.52 -12.73 -9.48
C ALA A 66 3.60 -13.66 -10.03
N ASP A 67 3.55 -13.98 -11.33
CA ASP A 67 4.53 -14.81 -12.01
C ASP A 67 5.93 -14.12 -12.00
N GLU A 68 5.99 -12.83 -12.33
CA GLU A 68 7.23 -12.02 -12.29
C GLU A 68 7.86 -12.01 -10.87
N ILE A 69 7.07 -11.80 -9.81
CA ILE A 69 7.57 -11.83 -8.42
C ILE A 69 8.12 -13.23 -8.05
N ILE A 70 7.46 -14.30 -8.50
CA ILE A 70 7.91 -15.67 -8.22
C ILE A 70 9.24 -15.97 -8.92
N GLU A 71 9.40 -15.51 -10.16
CA GLU A 71 10.65 -15.63 -10.91
C GLU A 71 11.77 -14.83 -10.24
N ASP A 72 11.53 -13.57 -9.89
CA ASP A 72 12.47 -12.73 -9.16
C ASP A 72 12.96 -13.38 -7.86
N ILE A 73 12.06 -14.00 -7.08
CA ILE A 73 12.42 -14.70 -5.84
C ILE A 73 13.30 -15.93 -6.13
N LYS A 74 13.02 -16.67 -7.20
CA LYS A 74 13.80 -17.85 -7.59
C LYS A 74 15.19 -17.48 -8.09
N GLU A 75 15.29 -16.43 -8.89
CA GLU A 75 16.55 -15.95 -9.46
C GLU A 75 17.44 -15.28 -8.42
N ASN A 76 16.85 -14.58 -7.44
CA ASN A 76 17.59 -13.88 -6.38
C ASN A 76 17.84 -14.72 -5.12
N LYS A 77 17.85 -16.05 -5.21
CA LYS A 77 18.22 -16.95 -4.10
C LYS A 77 19.67 -16.70 -3.64
N GLY A 78 19.84 -15.74 -2.70
CA GLY A 78 21.12 -15.40 -2.07
C GLY A 78 21.45 -13.90 -2.03
N GLY A 79 20.64 -13.03 -2.64
CA GLY A 79 20.91 -11.58 -2.67
C GLY A 79 19.67 -10.74 -2.39
N ARG A 80 19.70 -9.92 -1.32
CA ARG A 80 18.64 -8.96 -1.05
C ARG A 80 18.64 -7.87 -2.13
N VAL A 81 17.72 -7.95 -3.08
CA VAL A 81 17.45 -6.85 -4.02
C VAL A 81 16.88 -5.67 -3.22
N LYS A 82 17.46 -4.47 -3.40
CA LYS A 82 16.92 -3.25 -2.78
C LYS A 82 15.52 -3.01 -3.34
N ARG A 83 14.53 -2.88 -2.46
CA ARG A 83 13.17 -2.46 -2.85
C ARG A 83 13.27 -1.10 -3.55
N GLN A 84 12.98 -1.08 -4.85
CA GLN A 84 12.81 0.15 -5.63
C GLN A 84 11.33 0.30 -5.98
N ALA A 85 10.94 1.47 -6.46
CA ALA A 85 9.66 1.64 -7.12
C ALA A 85 9.54 0.63 -8.28
N PHE A 86 8.34 0.08 -8.50
CA PHE A 86 8.08 -0.88 -9.57
C PHE A 86 8.54 -0.30 -10.91
N ARG A 87 9.53 -0.96 -11.53
CA ARG A 87 10.16 -0.53 -12.77
C ARG A 87 10.58 -1.77 -13.55
N ASP A 88 9.68 -2.25 -14.39
CA ASP A 88 9.91 -3.37 -15.30
C ASP A 88 10.39 -2.88 -16.68
N GLU A 89 10.59 -3.82 -17.60
CA GLU A 89 10.95 -3.51 -18.99
C GLU A 89 9.89 -2.67 -19.71
N LYS A 90 8.64 -2.72 -19.25
CA LYS A 90 7.52 -1.97 -19.82
C LYS A 90 7.40 -0.56 -19.23
N TYR A 91 8.25 -0.16 -18.29
CA TYR A 91 8.26 1.20 -17.75
C TYR A 91 8.41 2.24 -18.87
N PRO A 92 7.62 3.34 -18.89
CA PRO A 92 6.69 3.81 -17.86
C PRO A 92 5.22 3.42 -18.09
N LYS A 93 4.93 2.38 -18.88
CA LYS A 93 3.57 2.04 -19.35
C LYS A 93 2.51 1.94 -18.25
N TYR A 94 2.89 1.50 -17.06
CA TYR A 94 1.98 1.31 -15.92
C TYR A 94 1.89 2.51 -14.98
N LEU A 95 2.53 3.63 -15.31
CA LEU A 95 2.39 4.86 -14.53
C LEU A 95 1.12 5.63 -14.91
N TRP A 96 0.63 6.38 -13.94
CA TRP A 96 -0.38 7.41 -14.14
C TRP A 96 0.25 8.62 -14.86
N SER A 97 0.08 8.68 -16.19
CA SER A 97 0.74 9.71 -17.03
C SER A 97 0.25 11.13 -16.76
N ASN A 98 -1.03 11.30 -16.44
CA ASN A 98 -1.67 12.61 -16.22
C ASN A 98 -2.14 12.80 -14.77
N GLY A 99 -1.60 12.02 -13.84
CA GLY A 99 -2.08 11.96 -12.46
C GLY A 99 -3.20 10.94 -12.27
N VAL A 100 -3.82 10.96 -11.10
CA VAL A 100 -4.76 9.93 -10.63
C VAL A 100 -6.18 10.48 -10.62
N ASN A 101 -7.03 9.94 -11.49
CA ASN A 101 -8.46 10.19 -11.45
C ASN A 101 -9.14 9.25 -10.46
N PHE A 102 -10.04 9.76 -9.61
CA PHE A 102 -10.78 8.96 -8.65
C PHE A 102 -12.27 9.32 -8.59
N ALA A 103 -13.06 8.39 -8.05
CA ALA A 103 -14.49 8.57 -7.80
C ALA A 103 -14.86 7.80 -6.52
N PHE A 104 -15.87 8.26 -5.78
CA PHE A 104 -16.35 7.56 -4.59
C PHE A 104 -17.60 6.75 -4.90
N TYR A 105 -17.51 5.43 -4.71
CA TYR A 105 -18.66 4.53 -4.74
C TYR A 105 -18.96 4.02 -3.33
N ASN A 106 -20.20 4.22 -2.86
CA ASN A 106 -20.68 3.75 -1.55
C ASN A 106 -19.76 4.06 -0.34
N ALA A 107 -19.06 5.20 -0.37
CA ALA A 107 -18.13 5.60 0.69
C ALA A 107 -18.80 6.47 1.76
N THR A 108 -18.42 6.28 3.03
CA THR A 108 -18.89 7.11 4.14
C THR A 108 -18.37 8.54 4.02
N SER A 109 -19.09 9.52 4.60
CA SER A 109 -18.66 10.92 4.62
C SER A 109 -17.29 11.10 5.29
N VAL A 110 -16.98 10.29 6.30
CA VAL A 110 -15.68 10.27 6.98
C VAL A 110 -14.58 9.79 6.04
N ALA A 111 -14.78 8.67 5.34
CA ALA A 111 -13.81 8.12 4.40
C ALA A 111 -13.52 9.11 3.25
N LYS A 112 -14.58 9.71 2.67
CA LYS A 112 -14.44 10.75 1.63
C LYS A 112 -13.59 11.92 2.11
N ARG A 113 -13.85 12.42 3.34
CA ARG A 113 -13.11 13.54 3.92
C ARG A 113 -11.63 13.23 4.14
N VAL A 114 -11.32 12.06 4.70
CA VAL A 114 -9.94 11.64 4.97
C VAL A 114 -9.18 11.41 3.68
N PHE A 115 -9.78 10.74 2.70
CA PHE A 115 -9.18 10.52 1.38
C PHE A 115 -8.83 11.84 0.69
N LYS A 116 -9.76 12.81 0.65
CA LYS A 116 -9.51 14.12 0.02
C LYS A 116 -8.34 14.86 0.67
N ARG A 117 -8.20 14.79 2.00
CA ARG A 117 -7.04 15.38 2.71
C ARG A 117 -5.74 14.68 2.33
N ALA A 118 -5.73 13.36 2.27
CA ALA A 118 -4.56 12.60 1.86
C ALA A 118 -4.15 12.93 0.42
N ALA A 119 -5.10 12.93 -0.53
CA ALA A 119 -4.85 13.29 -1.93
C ALA A 119 -4.30 14.73 -2.07
N ALA A 120 -4.83 15.67 -1.29
CA ALA A 120 -4.33 17.05 -1.25
C ALA A 120 -2.88 17.13 -0.73
N MET A 121 -2.54 16.40 0.33
CA MET A 121 -1.16 16.35 0.84
C MET A 121 -0.21 15.76 -0.20
N TRP A 122 -0.58 14.65 -0.86
CA TRP A 122 0.22 14.08 -1.94
C TRP A 122 0.40 15.05 -3.13
N SER A 123 -0.64 15.77 -3.51
CA SER A 123 -0.56 16.77 -4.60
C SER A 123 0.31 17.98 -4.22
N TRP A 124 0.42 18.28 -2.93
CA TRP A 124 1.25 19.39 -2.43
C TRP A 124 2.73 19.00 -2.38
N ASP A 125 3.04 17.79 -1.91
CA ASP A 125 4.42 17.32 -1.69
C ASP A 125 5.03 16.63 -2.92
N THR A 126 4.24 16.36 -3.96
CA THR A 126 4.70 15.66 -5.18
C THR A 126 4.15 16.31 -6.45
N CYS A 127 4.63 15.88 -7.62
CA CYS A 127 4.06 16.28 -8.92
C CYS A 127 2.82 15.48 -9.34
N ILE A 128 2.26 14.63 -8.47
CA ILE A 128 1.09 13.80 -8.77
C ILE A 128 -0.17 14.61 -8.55
N ASN A 129 -0.94 14.82 -9.61
CA ASN A 129 -2.24 15.49 -9.53
C ASN A 129 -3.36 14.48 -9.27
N PHE A 130 -4.29 14.81 -8.38
CA PHE A 130 -5.47 13.99 -8.11
C PHE A 130 -6.75 14.73 -8.55
N GLY A 131 -7.57 14.07 -9.37
CA GLY A 131 -8.81 14.64 -9.90
C GLY A 131 -10.05 13.80 -9.55
N GLU A 132 -11.06 14.40 -8.91
CA GLU A 132 -12.36 13.75 -8.72
C GLU A 132 -13.15 13.83 -10.04
N THR A 133 -13.67 12.70 -10.52
CA THR A 133 -14.44 12.63 -11.76
C THR A 133 -15.74 11.85 -11.56
N ASP A 134 -16.83 12.29 -12.18
CA ASP A 134 -18.14 11.62 -12.08
C ASP A 134 -18.16 10.26 -12.82
N ARG A 135 -17.23 10.07 -13.74
CA ARG A 135 -16.95 8.85 -14.49
C ARG A 135 -15.44 8.85 -14.71
N GLY A 136 -14.69 7.99 -14.02
CA GLY A 136 -13.24 7.86 -14.18
C GLY A 136 -12.84 8.06 -15.64
N LYS A 137 -12.24 9.19 -16.00
CA LYS A 137 -11.75 9.37 -17.37
C LYS A 137 -10.65 8.34 -17.57
N HIS A 138 -10.87 7.39 -18.46
CA HIS A 138 -9.84 6.49 -18.93
C HIS A 138 -8.78 7.36 -19.61
N ASP A 139 -7.62 7.55 -18.98
CA ASP A 139 -6.41 7.89 -19.71
C ASP A 139 -6.14 6.69 -20.64
N ARG A 140 -6.30 6.91 -21.95
CA ARG A 140 -5.95 5.96 -23.00
C ARG A 140 -4.53 6.23 -23.46
#